data_AF-A0A7Y7M3Y8-F1
#
_entry.id   AF-A0A7Y7M3Y8-F1
#
_cell.length_a   1.000
_cell.length_b   1.000
_cell.length_c   1.000
_cell.angle_alpha   90.00
_cell.angle_beta   90.00
_cell.angle_gamma   90.00
#
_symmetry.space_group_name_H-M   'P 1'
#
loop_
_entity.id
_entity.type
_entity.pdbx_description
1 polymer ?
#
loop_
_entity_poly.entity_id
_entity_poly.type
_entity_poly.pdbx_seq_one_letter_code
_entity_poly.pdbx_strand_id
1 'polypeptide(L)'
;MRFDRAVLLSSARPATLAAGIEHVAIPALASRDAYSRFILRDLHHHIDTTHVLIVQWDGFVLDGTAWDGAFAAYDYIGAVWDWHTQRRVGNGGFSLRSRKLLKAVAEIAPEQTAGLGEDEMVCRVLAARLESEFGIVFAPEALARRFAYERALPDGRTFGFHGFFNLWRHLGDDELLEITAALPVGLVRSREFLEYAACCLAVKKYSAAHAAMRRLLACVGGDGLDAHFRQAGVAPEFAKMLLEI
;
A
#
# COMPACT_ATOMS: atom_id res chain seq x y z
N MET A 1 13.57 -12.24 -12.66
CA MET A 1 13.94 -10.83 -12.42
C MET A 1 15.04 -10.79 -11.36
N ARG A 2 16.03 -9.91 -11.49
CA ARG A 2 17.03 -9.63 -10.43
C ARG A 2 17.07 -8.12 -10.23
N PHE A 3 16.83 -7.67 -9.02
CA PHE A 3 16.98 -6.26 -8.66
C PHE A 3 18.46 -5.94 -8.47
N ASP A 4 18.89 -4.77 -8.94
CA ASP A 4 20.26 -4.30 -8.72
C ASP A 4 20.55 -4.07 -7.24
N ARG A 5 19.54 -3.55 -6.51
CA ARG A 5 19.63 -3.22 -5.09
C ARG A 5 18.26 -3.39 -4.43
N ALA A 6 18.23 -3.87 -3.19
CA ALA A 6 17.05 -3.90 -2.34
C ALA A 6 17.34 -3.14 -1.05
N VAL A 7 16.49 -2.17 -0.70
CA VAL A 7 16.70 -1.27 0.44
C VAL A 7 15.45 -1.22 1.30
N LEU A 8 15.63 -1.36 2.60
CA LEU A 8 14.64 -1.01 3.62
C LEU A 8 14.93 0.42 4.10
N LEU A 9 14.07 1.35 3.72
CA LEU A 9 14.07 2.72 4.22
C LEU A 9 13.25 2.77 5.52
N SER A 10 13.93 2.86 6.67
CA SER A 10 13.28 2.88 7.98
C SER A 10 14.13 3.66 8.99
N SER A 11 13.49 4.22 10.02
CA SER A 11 14.20 4.88 11.13
C SER A 11 14.99 3.93 12.02
N ALA A 12 14.61 2.66 12.06
CA ALA A 12 15.28 1.64 12.83
C ALA A 12 15.53 0.39 11.99
N ARG A 13 16.69 -0.22 12.19
CA ARG A 13 17.01 -1.53 11.61
C ARG A 13 16.23 -2.60 12.37
N PRO A 14 15.47 -3.49 11.69
CA PRO A 14 14.83 -4.61 12.37
C PRO A 14 15.88 -5.58 12.90
N ALA A 15 15.54 -6.31 13.97
CA ALA A 15 16.41 -7.31 14.58
C ALA A 15 16.83 -8.40 13.57
N THR A 16 15.91 -8.76 12.67
CA THR A 16 16.14 -9.66 11.55
C THR A 16 15.95 -8.90 10.24
N LEU A 17 16.94 -8.97 9.35
CA LEU A 17 16.87 -8.42 8.00
C LEU A 17 17.35 -9.49 7.03
N ALA A 18 16.57 -9.77 5.99
CA ALA A 18 16.92 -10.79 5.02
C ALA A 18 18.23 -10.44 4.29
N ALA A 19 19.01 -11.48 3.94
CA ALA A 19 20.24 -11.30 3.18
C ALA A 19 19.96 -10.59 1.85
N GLY A 20 20.83 -9.63 1.49
CA GLY A 20 20.68 -8.84 0.27
C GLY A 20 19.77 -7.61 0.40
N ILE A 21 19.14 -7.39 1.56
CA ILE A 21 18.42 -6.15 1.87
C ILE A 21 19.33 -5.23 2.69
N GLU A 22 19.57 -4.02 2.20
CA GLU A 22 20.29 -2.97 2.91
C GLU A 22 19.32 -2.16 3.76
N HIS A 23 19.67 -1.86 5.01
CA HIS A 23 18.93 -0.86 5.79
C HIS A 23 19.55 0.52 5.59
N VAL A 24 18.73 1.48 5.17
CA VAL A 24 19.11 2.89 5.07
C VAL A 24 18.24 3.66 6.05
N ALA A 25 18.91 4.32 7.01
CA ALA A 25 18.25 5.11 8.03
C ALA A 25 17.60 6.36 7.42
N ILE A 26 16.31 6.56 7.69
CA ILE A 26 15.55 7.77 7.37
C ILE A 26 14.83 8.28 8.63
N PRO A 27 14.39 9.55 8.68
CA PRO A 27 13.55 10.01 9.78
C PRO A 27 12.28 9.14 9.93
N ALA A 28 11.77 9.04 11.16
CA ALA A 28 10.55 8.28 11.43
C ALA A 28 9.35 8.87 10.69
N LEU A 29 8.65 8.03 9.92
CA LEU A 29 7.44 8.40 9.19
C LEU A 29 6.22 8.13 10.08
N ALA A 30 5.87 9.09 10.93
CA ALA A 30 4.84 8.92 11.96
C ALA A 30 3.39 9.15 11.47
N SER A 31 3.20 9.51 10.21
CA SER A 31 1.88 9.79 9.63
C SER A 31 1.86 9.56 8.12
N ARG A 32 0.66 9.45 7.55
CA ARG A 32 0.45 9.41 6.09
C ARG A 32 1.05 10.64 5.41
N ASP A 33 0.92 11.82 6.02
CA ASP A 33 1.46 13.06 5.46
C ASP A 33 2.99 13.07 5.47
N ALA A 34 3.61 12.55 6.54
CA ALA A 34 5.06 12.38 6.61
C ALA A 34 5.57 11.40 5.54
N TYR A 35 4.86 10.28 5.35
CA TYR A 35 5.14 9.35 4.25
C TYR A 35 5.01 10.02 2.89
N SER A 36 3.90 10.72 2.63
CA SER A 36 3.67 11.40 1.37
C SER A 36 4.76 12.44 1.08
N ARG A 37 5.13 13.26 2.07
CA ARG A 37 6.23 14.23 1.95
C ARG A 37 7.54 13.53 1.59
N PHE A 38 7.86 12.43 2.26
CA PHE A 38 9.08 11.66 1.98
C PHE A 38 9.11 11.15 0.53
N ILE A 39 8.01 10.55 0.05
CA ILE A 39 7.92 10.06 -1.32
C ILE A 39 8.03 11.18 -2.36
N LEU A 40 7.33 12.29 -2.13
CA LEU A 40 7.27 13.41 -3.06
C LEU A 40 8.58 14.20 -3.11
N ARG A 41 9.32 14.31 -1.98
CA ARG A 41 10.49 15.20 -1.87
C ARG A 41 11.81 14.47 -1.75
N ASP A 42 11.90 13.45 -0.91
CA ASP A 42 13.20 12.94 -0.47
C ASP A 42 13.58 11.60 -1.11
N LEU A 43 12.60 10.77 -1.51
CA LEU A 43 12.85 9.42 -2.03
C LEU A 43 13.88 9.42 -3.17
N HIS A 44 13.82 10.41 -4.07
CA HIS A 44 14.72 10.50 -5.22
C HIS A 44 16.22 10.60 -4.84
N HIS A 45 16.56 11.05 -3.62
CA HIS A 45 17.93 11.07 -3.11
C HIS A 45 18.48 9.68 -2.79
N HIS A 46 17.61 8.69 -2.61
CA HIS A 46 17.98 7.31 -2.28
C HIS A 46 18.02 6.39 -3.50
N ILE A 47 17.62 6.87 -4.68
CA ILE A 47 17.47 6.08 -5.90
C ILE A 47 18.52 6.50 -6.93
N ASP A 48 19.41 5.56 -7.28
CA ASP A 48 20.43 5.73 -8.32
C ASP A 48 20.12 4.98 -9.62
N THR A 49 19.17 4.04 -9.57
CA THR A 49 18.68 3.26 -10.71
C THR A 49 17.71 4.06 -11.58
N THR A 50 17.40 3.56 -12.78
CA THR A 50 16.42 4.21 -13.67
C THR A 50 15.01 4.15 -13.11
N HIS A 51 14.69 3.08 -12.39
CA HIS A 51 13.39 2.85 -11.75
C HIS A 51 13.56 2.32 -10.33
N VAL A 52 12.55 2.54 -9.50
CA VAL A 52 12.38 1.93 -8.19
C VAL A 52 11.04 1.24 -8.10
N LEU A 53 11.04 0.00 -7.60
CA LEU A 53 9.83 -0.68 -7.15
C LEU A 53 9.63 -0.34 -5.67
N ILE A 54 8.56 0.39 -5.38
CA ILE A 54 8.12 0.70 -4.03
C ILE A 54 7.22 -0.43 -3.56
N VAL A 55 7.51 -0.95 -2.37
CA VAL A 55 6.73 -2.00 -1.69
C VAL A 55 6.52 -1.56 -0.24
N GLN A 56 5.28 -1.31 0.16
CA GLN A 56 4.89 -1.06 1.55
C GLN A 56 4.75 -2.37 2.31
N TRP A 57 4.68 -2.29 3.64
CA TRP A 57 4.70 -3.44 4.55
C TRP A 57 3.56 -4.44 4.32
N ASP A 58 2.46 -4.00 3.72
CA ASP A 58 1.24 -4.75 3.45
C ASP A 58 1.03 -5.09 1.96
N GLY A 59 2.13 -5.11 1.20
CA GLY A 59 2.17 -5.62 -0.17
C GLY A 59 3.48 -6.34 -0.45
N PHE A 60 3.49 -7.23 -1.45
CA PHE A 60 4.73 -7.87 -1.91
C PHE A 60 4.58 -8.46 -3.31
N VAL A 61 5.73 -8.81 -3.91
CA VAL A 61 5.80 -9.53 -5.19
C VAL A 61 5.26 -10.94 -4.98
N LEU A 62 4.23 -11.31 -5.75
CA LEU A 62 3.63 -12.64 -5.68
C LEU A 62 4.45 -13.66 -6.47
N ASP A 63 4.90 -13.25 -7.66
CA ASP A 63 5.62 -14.13 -8.56
C ASP A 63 6.57 -13.35 -9.46
N GLY A 64 7.88 -13.52 -9.21
CA GLY A 64 8.93 -12.83 -9.97
C GLY A 64 8.97 -13.18 -11.47
N THR A 65 8.30 -14.25 -11.91
CA THR A 65 8.18 -14.61 -13.33
C THR A 65 6.99 -13.92 -14.01
N ALA A 66 6.14 -13.21 -13.27
CA ALA A 66 5.09 -12.35 -13.82
C ALA A 66 5.61 -10.94 -14.18
N TRP A 67 6.90 -10.68 -13.96
CA TRP A 67 7.54 -9.44 -14.42
C TRP A 67 7.46 -9.34 -15.94
N ASP A 68 6.83 -8.26 -16.42
CA ASP A 68 6.82 -7.88 -17.83
C ASP A 68 7.80 -6.73 -18.04
N GLY A 69 8.74 -6.89 -18.99
CA GLY A 69 9.69 -5.84 -19.36
C GLY A 69 9.02 -4.53 -19.79
N ALA A 70 7.78 -4.59 -20.28
CA ALA A 70 6.99 -3.42 -20.63
C ALA A 70 6.67 -2.52 -19.42
N PHE A 71 6.71 -3.01 -18.18
CA PHE A 71 6.49 -2.18 -17.00
C PHE A 71 7.51 -1.03 -16.90
N ALA A 72 8.77 -1.29 -17.26
CA ALA A 72 9.85 -0.30 -17.22
C ALA A 72 9.88 0.67 -18.42
N ALA A 73 8.90 0.57 -19.32
CA ALA A 73 8.72 1.54 -20.42
C ALA A 73 7.92 2.79 -19.97
N TYR A 74 7.42 2.80 -18.73
CA TYR A 74 6.58 3.85 -18.18
C TYR A 74 7.20 4.45 -16.92
N ASP A 75 6.91 5.72 -16.70
CA ASP A 75 7.40 6.48 -15.56
C ASP A 75 6.63 6.19 -14.26
N TYR A 76 5.38 5.73 -14.38
CA TYR A 76 4.55 5.29 -13.26
C TYR A 76 3.69 4.08 -13.66
N ILE A 77 3.70 3.04 -12.84
CA ILE A 77 2.71 1.97 -12.85
C ILE A 77 2.43 1.50 -11.42
N GLY A 78 1.14 1.30 -11.11
CA GLY A 78 0.67 0.67 -9.88
C GLY A 78 -0.71 0.05 -10.12
N ALA A 79 -1.48 -0.20 -9.06
CA ALA A 79 -2.79 -0.81 -9.18
C ALA A 79 -3.85 0.11 -9.84
N VAL A 80 -4.87 -0.50 -10.45
CA VAL A 80 -6.02 0.23 -11.00
C VAL A 80 -7.02 0.56 -9.90
N TRP A 81 -7.43 1.82 -9.82
CA TRP A 81 -8.47 2.35 -8.94
C TRP A 81 -9.84 2.28 -9.60
N ASP A 82 -10.77 1.55 -8.98
CA ASP A 82 -12.13 1.40 -9.49
C ASP A 82 -13.08 2.54 -9.07
N TRP A 83 -12.68 3.36 -8.10
CA TRP A 83 -13.47 4.50 -7.62
C TRP A 83 -13.22 5.79 -8.40
N HIS A 84 -12.26 5.80 -9.33
CA HIS A 84 -12.00 6.92 -10.23
C HIS A 84 -12.51 6.62 -11.64
N THR A 85 -13.00 7.63 -12.35
CA THR A 85 -13.47 7.50 -13.75
C THR A 85 -12.40 7.85 -14.79
N GLN A 86 -11.35 8.55 -14.37
CA GLN A 86 -10.21 8.97 -15.19
C GLN A 86 -8.93 8.83 -14.37
N ARG A 87 -7.77 8.67 -15.04
CA ARG A 87 -6.45 8.52 -14.40
C ARG A 87 -6.48 7.46 -13.28
N ARG A 88 -6.95 6.27 -13.65
CA ARG A 88 -7.21 5.15 -12.73
C ARG A 88 -5.96 4.37 -12.34
N VAL A 89 -4.83 4.55 -13.02
CA VAL A 89 -3.59 3.86 -12.66
C VAL A 89 -2.89 4.67 -11.57
N GLY A 90 -2.81 4.10 -10.38
CA GLY A 90 -2.32 4.75 -9.18
C GLY A 90 -1.81 3.72 -8.17
N ASN A 91 -2.13 3.90 -6.90
CA ASN A 91 -1.66 3.14 -5.75
C ASN A 91 -0.16 3.31 -5.49
N GLY A 92 0.17 3.99 -4.39
CA GLY A 92 1.54 4.28 -4.03
C GLY A 92 2.29 3.11 -3.41
N GLY A 93 1.56 2.23 -2.73
CA GLY A 93 2.16 1.23 -1.86
C GLY A 93 2.69 -0.02 -2.53
N PHE A 94 2.27 -0.30 -3.76
CA PHE A 94 2.99 -1.21 -4.66
C PHE A 94 3.07 -0.57 -6.05
N SER A 95 4.16 0.15 -6.33
CA SER A 95 4.31 0.90 -7.57
C SER A 95 5.74 0.88 -8.11
N LEU A 96 5.89 0.86 -9.44
CA LEU A 96 7.15 1.08 -10.11
C LEU A 96 7.19 2.52 -10.63
N ARG A 97 8.25 3.24 -10.29
CA ARG A 97 8.42 4.66 -10.63
C ARG A 97 9.78 4.92 -11.23
N SER A 98 9.84 5.72 -12.29
CA SER A 98 11.12 6.16 -12.82
C SER A 98 11.76 7.21 -11.92
N ARG A 99 13.09 7.26 -11.92
CA ARG A 99 13.84 8.33 -11.26
C ARG A 99 13.55 9.69 -11.88
N LYS A 100 13.24 9.72 -13.19
CA LYS A 100 12.80 10.91 -13.91
C LYS A 100 11.53 11.49 -13.28
N LEU A 101 10.52 10.65 -13.03
CA LEU A 101 9.30 11.05 -12.34
C LEU A 101 9.59 11.58 -10.94
N LEU A 102 10.36 10.85 -10.13
CA LEU A 102 10.62 11.25 -8.74
C LEU A 102 11.27 12.64 -8.66
N LYS A 103 12.20 12.95 -9.58
CA LYS A 103 12.84 14.27 -9.67
C LYS A 103 11.85 15.36 -10.11
N ALA A 104 11.05 15.09 -11.15
CA ALA A 104 10.04 16.03 -11.63
C ALA A 104 9.01 16.36 -10.54
N VAL A 105 8.55 15.34 -9.82
CA VAL A 105 7.62 15.51 -8.69
C VAL A 105 8.26 16.34 -7.58
N ALA A 106 9.52 16.07 -7.21
CA ALA A 106 10.21 16.85 -6.18
C ALA A 106 10.31 18.35 -6.53
N GLU A 107 10.42 18.68 -7.81
CA GLU A 107 10.46 20.06 -8.32
C GLU A 107 9.11 20.77 -8.21
N ILE A 108 8.01 20.10 -8.56
CA ILE A 108 6.70 20.76 -8.70
C ILE A 108 5.69 20.46 -7.59
N ALA A 109 5.97 19.49 -6.73
CA ALA A 109 5.04 19.11 -5.66
C ALA A 109 4.78 20.32 -4.74
N PRO A 110 3.52 20.50 -4.30
CA PRO A 110 3.21 21.51 -3.30
C PRO A 110 3.80 21.10 -1.95
N GLU A 111 3.99 22.08 -1.06
CA GLU A 111 4.47 21.80 0.30
C GLU A 111 3.43 21.03 1.14
N GLN A 112 2.15 21.21 0.83
CA GLN A 112 1.03 20.55 1.49
C GLN A 112 0.20 19.80 0.46
N THR A 113 -0.18 18.56 0.78
CA THR A 113 -0.96 17.71 -0.13
C THR A 113 -2.47 17.89 -0.02
N ALA A 114 -2.93 18.85 0.80
CA ALA A 114 -4.34 19.07 1.11
C ALA A 114 -5.08 17.78 1.57
N GLY A 115 -4.37 16.91 2.30
CA GLY A 115 -4.90 15.65 2.81
C GLY A 115 -4.92 14.49 1.80
N LEU A 116 -4.45 14.71 0.57
CA LEU A 116 -4.28 13.65 -0.43
C LEU A 116 -3.02 12.81 -0.13
N GLY A 117 -3.10 11.53 -0.50
CA GLY A 117 -1.93 10.66 -0.60
C GLY A 117 -0.98 11.14 -1.70
N GLU A 118 0.28 10.74 -1.61
CA GLU A 118 1.27 11.07 -2.64
C GLU A 118 0.90 10.53 -4.02
N ASP A 119 0.25 9.36 -4.09
CA ASP A 119 -0.15 8.71 -5.32
C ASP A 119 -1.31 9.45 -5.98
N GLU A 120 -2.29 9.89 -5.20
CA GLU A 120 -3.34 10.81 -5.65
C GLU A 120 -2.74 12.14 -6.14
N MET A 121 -1.74 12.67 -5.45
CA MET A 121 -1.03 13.88 -5.87
C MET A 121 -0.32 13.68 -7.21
N VAL A 122 0.45 12.60 -7.36
CA VAL A 122 1.23 12.30 -8.58
C VAL A 122 0.32 11.95 -9.75
N CYS A 123 -0.58 10.98 -9.58
CA CYS A 123 -1.35 10.39 -10.68
C CYS A 123 -2.57 11.20 -11.08
N ARG A 124 -3.02 12.18 -10.28
CA ARG A 124 -4.21 12.97 -10.60
C ARG A 124 -3.95 14.47 -10.58
N VAL A 125 -3.44 15.02 -9.49
CA VAL A 125 -3.26 16.48 -9.35
C VAL A 125 -2.14 16.99 -10.25
N LEU A 126 -0.97 16.35 -10.20
CA LEU A 126 0.21 16.78 -10.93
C LEU A 126 0.31 16.17 -12.33
N ALA A 127 -0.48 15.13 -12.62
CA ALA A 127 -0.30 14.29 -13.81
C ALA A 127 -0.28 15.08 -15.13
N ALA A 128 -1.20 16.03 -15.33
CA ALA A 128 -1.24 16.84 -16.55
C ALA A 128 0.04 17.68 -16.75
N ARG A 129 0.56 18.26 -15.66
CA ARG A 129 1.81 19.03 -15.69
C ARG A 129 3.02 18.12 -15.88
N LEU A 130 3.05 16.97 -15.21
CA LEU A 130 4.09 15.96 -15.37
C LEU A 130 4.20 15.48 -16.83
N GLU A 131 3.06 15.24 -17.48
CA GLU A 131 2.99 14.88 -18.90
C GLU A 131 3.49 16.03 -19.80
N SER A 132 2.99 17.25 -19.61
CA SER A 132 3.28 18.37 -20.50
C SER A 132 4.67 19.00 -20.32
N GLU A 133 5.13 19.15 -19.08
CA GLU A 133 6.37 19.86 -18.73
C GLU A 133 7.58 18.91 -18.69
N PHE A 134 7.37 17.65 -18.32
CA PHE A 134 8.46 16.69 -18.10
C PHE A 134 8.38 15.46 -19.03
N GLY A 135 7.32 15.33 -19.83
CA GLY A 135 7.12 14.17 -20.70
C GLY A 135 6.99 12.87 -19.91
N ILE A 136 6.39 12.89 -18.73
CA ILE A 136 6.11 11.70 -17.93
C ILE A 136 5.04 10.85 -18.62
N VAL A 137 5.25 9.53 -18.64
CA VAL A 137 4.32 8.57 -19.24
C VAL A 137 3.77 7.63 -18.17
N PHE A 138 2.46 7.71 -17.92
CA PHE A 138 1.75 6.77 -17.04
C PHE A 138 1.35 5.50 -17.80
N ALA A 139 1.46 4.35 -17.15
CA ALA A 139 1.09 3.07 -17.77
C ALA A 139 -0.41 2.98 -18.08
N PRO A 140 -0.81 2.29 -19.17
CA PRO A 140 -2.22 2.05 -19.47
C PRO A 140 -2.81 1.01 -18.51
N GLU A 141 -4.13 1.07 -18.27
CA GLU A 141 -4.83 0.17 -17.36
C GLU A 141 -4.62 -1.32 -17.66
N ALA A 142 -4.59 -1.70 -18.94
CA ALA A 142 -4.38 -3.09 -19.35
C ALA A 142 -3.02 -3.64 -18.89
N LEU A 143 -2.00 -2.79 -18.83
CA LEU A 143 -0.69 -3.15 -18.29
C LEU A 143 -0.71 -3.16 -16.76
N ALA A 144 -1.33 -2.14 -16.15
CA ALA A 144 -1.48 -2.01 -14.70
C ALA A 144 -2.20 -3.22 -14.07
N ARG A 145 -3.24 -3.76 -14.71
CA ARG A 145 -3.95 -4.98 -14.25
C ARG A 145 -3.05 -6.21 -14.17
N ARG A 146 -1.98 -6.29 -14.97
CA ARG A 146 -0.98 -7.38 -14.91
C ARG A 146 0.13 -7.08 -13.91
N PHE A 147 0.31 -5.81 -13.56
CA PHE A 147 1.31 -5.37 -12.59
C PHE A 147 0.84 -5.63 -11.15
N ALA A 148 -0.26 -5.00 -10.74
CA ALA A 148 -0.74 -5.12 -9.37
C ALA A 148 -2.24 -4.90 -9.23
N TYR A 149 -2.77 -5.36 -8.10
CA TYR A 149 -4.11 -5.05 -7.63
C TYR A 149 -4.10 -4.58 -6.18
N GLU A 150 -5.19 -3.92 -5.79
CA GLU A 150 -5.42 -3.49 -4.40
C GLU A 150 -6.88 -3.78 -4.03
N ARG A 151 -7.83 -2.92 -4.39
CA ARG A 151 -9.25 -3.14 -4.05
C ARG A 151 -10.00 -3.96 -5.11
N ALA A 152 -9.61 -3.82 -6.38
CA ALA A 152 -10.15 -4.61 -7.47
C ALA A 152 -9.67 -6.06 -7.35
N LEU A 153 -10.57 -7.02 -7.54
CA LEU A 153 -10.14 -8.41 -7.71
C LEU A 153 -9.40 -8.54 -9.04
N PRO A 154 -8.22 -9.19 -9.06
CA PRO A 154 -7.52 -9.45 -10.30
C PRO A 154 -8.30 -10.48 -11.13
N ASP A 155 -8.36 -10.26 -12.44
CA ASP A 155 -8.95 -11.17 -13.44
C ASP A 155 -7.93 -12.20 -13.97
N GLY A 156 -6.67 -12.11 -13.52
CA GLY A 156 -5.59 -13.00 -13.90
C GLY A 156 -4.38 -12.87 -12.97
N ARG A 157 -3.25 -13.42 -13.43
CA ARG A 157 -2.00 -13.39 -12.69
C ARG A 157 -1.42 -11.97 -12.67
N THR A 158 -0.96 -11.56 -11.49
CA THR A 158 -0.36 -10.24 -11.25
C THR A 158 1.06 -10.39 -10.72
N PHE A 159 1.90 -9.37 -10.95
CA PHE A 159 3.27 -9.34 -10.43
C PHE A 159 3.32 -9.14 -8.91
N GLY A 160 2.45 -8.29 -8.38
CA GLY A 160 2.29 -8.09 -6.95
C GLY A 160 0.90 -7.60 -6.55
N PHE A 161 0.79 -7.16 -5.31
CA PHE A 161 -0.45 -6.58 -4.78
C PHE A 161 -0.13 -5.57 -3.67
N HIS A 162 -1.14 -4.82 -3.29
CA HIS A 162 -1.11 -3.92 -2.14
C HIS A 162 -2.34 -4.09 -1.24
N GLY A 163 -2.19 -3.70 0.02
CA GLY A 163 -3.27 -3.53 0.97
C GLY A 163 -3.37 -4.65 1.98
N PHE A 164 -3.37 -4.28 3.26
CA PHE A 164 -3.47 -5.18 4.41
C PHE A 164 -4.64 -6.19 4.31
N PHE A 165 -5.79 -5.74 3.83
CA PHE A 165 -6.97 -6.58 3.63
C PHE A 165 -6.83 -7.65 2.53
N ASN A 166 -5.70 -7.69 1.81
CA ASN A 166 -5.37 -8.76 0.85
C ASN A 166 -4.40 -9.80 1.40
N LEU A 167 -3.77 -9.59 2.56
CA LEU A 167 -2.77 -10.52 3.10
C LEU A 167 -3.31 -11.95 3.28
N TRP A 168 -4.60 -12.09 3.63
CA TRP A 168 -5.23 -13.41 3.81
C TRP A 168 -5.21 -14.29 2.56
N ARG A 169 -5.06 -13.68 1.37
CA ARG A 169 -5.01 -14.40 0.08
C ARG A 169 -3.69 -15.15 -0.09
N HIS A 170 -2.63 -14.67 0.56
CA HIS A 170 -1.25 -15.08 0.29
C HIS A 170 -0.51 -15.63 1.50
N LEU A 171 -1.04 -15.39 2.70
CA LEU A 171 -0.45 -15.86 3.96
C LEU A 171 -1.27 -16.97 4.60
N GLY A 172 -0.56 -17.89 5.27
CA GLY A 172 -1.12 -18.92 6.11
C GLY A 172 -1.75 -18.36 7.37
N ASP A 173 -2.56 -19.18 8.05
CA ASP A 173 -3.29 -18.73 9.25
C ASP A 173 -2.33 -18.31 10.38
N ASP A 174 -1.22 -19.03 10.59
CA ASP A 174 -0.23 -18.70 11.63
C ASP A 174 0.43 -17.32 11.37
N GLU A 175 0.82 -17.05 10.13
CA GLU A 175 1.41 -15.75 9.73
C GLU A 175 0.41 -14.60 9.94
N LEU A 176 -0.86 -14.82 9.63
CA LEU A 176 -1.92 -13.83 9.86
C LEU A 176 -2.13 -13.55 11.35
N LEU A 177 -2.06 -14.57 12.20
CA LEU A 177 -2.16 -14.42 13.65
C LEU A 177 -0.97 -13.64 14.21
N GLU A 178 0.25 -13.96 13.77
CA GLU A 178 1.48 -13.26 14.17
C GLU A 178 1.43 -11.78 13.78
N ILE A 179 1.07 -11.47 12.53
CA ILE A 179 0.92 -10.09 12.06
C ILE A 179 -0.13 -9.36 12.88
N THR A 180 -1.32 -9.97 13.07
CA THR A 180 -2.40 -9.36 13.85
C THR A 180 -1.96 -9.02 15.28
N ALA A 181 -1.17 -9.87 15.91
CA ALA A 181 -0.64 -9.63 17.25
C ALA A 181 0.39 -8.50 17.28
N ALA A 182 1.25 -8.42 16.25
CA ALA A 182 2.35 -7.46 16.16
C ALA A 182 1.92 -6.04 15.73
N LEU A 183 0.71 -5.88 15.17
CA LEU A 183 0.26 -4.59 14.66
C LEU A 183 0.17 -3.51 15.78
N PRO A 184 0.64 -2.29 15.49
CA PRO A 184 0.49 -1.16 16.40
C PRO A 184 -0.98 -0.78 16.56
N VAL A 185 -1.34 -0.26 17.73
CA VAL A 185 -2.73 0.09 18.10
C VAL A 185 -3.38 1.03 17.08
N GLY A 186 -2.61 1.96 16.49
CA GLY A 186 -3.11 2.86 15.47
C GLY A 186 -3.61 2.14 14.20
N LEU A 187 -2.90 1.08 13.77
CA LEU A 187 -3.33 0.25 12.64
C LEU A 187 -4.49 -0.67 13.04
N VAL A 188 -4.48 -1.24 14.25
CA VAL A 188 -5.60 -2.07 14.75
C VAL A 188 -6.92 -1.29 14.75
N ARG A 189 -6.90 0.01 15.01
CA ARG A 189 -8.06 0.90 15.00
C ARG A 189 -8.37 1.48 13.61
N SER A 190 -7.68 1.06 12.56
CA SER A 190 -7.89 1.61 11.23
C SER A 190 -9.06 0.93 10.52
N ARG A 191 -9.60 1.61 9.51
CA ARG A 191 -10.64 1.04 8.65
C ARG A 191 -10.13 -0.20 7.89
N GLU A 192 -8.89 -0.17 7.44
CA GLU A 192 -8.24 -1.28 6.75
C GLU A 192 -8.17 -2.55 7.62
N PHE A 193 -8.01 -2.40 8.95
CA PHE A 193 -8.04 -3.53 9.87
C PHE A 193 -9.43 -4.16 9.98
N LEU A 194 -10.48 -3.34 9.95
CA LEU A 194 -11.87 -3.83 9.91
C LEU A 194 -12.19 -4.53 8.59
N GLU A 195 -11.71 -3.98 7.47
CA GLU A 195 -11.81 -4.61 6.16
C GLU A 195 -11.09 -5.97 6.15
N TYR A 196 -9.89 -6.05 6.73
CA TYR A 196 -9.15 -7.31 6.91
C TYR A 196 -9.94 -8.35 7.74
N ALA A 197 -10.46 -7.96 8.90
CA ALA A 197 -11.21 -8.86 9.78
C ALA A 197 -12.43 -9.44 9.07
N ALA A 198 -13.15 -8.59 8.34
CA ALA A 198 -14.30 -9.00 7.56
C ALA A 198 -13.96 -9.88 6.36
N CYS A 199 -12.88 -9.59 5.64
CA CYS A 199 -12.41 -10.46 4.57
C CYS A 199 -12.10 -11.86 5.12
N CYS A 200 -11.40 -11.96 6.25
CA CYS A 200 -11.12 -13.24 6.90
C CYS A 200 -12.40 -13.99 7.27
N LEU A 201 -13.40 -13.30 7.82
CA LEU A 201 -14.69 -13.91 8.13
C LEU A 201 -15.38 -14.42 6.85
N ALA A 202 -15.45 -13.59 5.80
CA ALA A 202 -16.12 -13.92 4.54
C ALA A 202 -15.54 -15.18 3.87
N VAL A 203 -14.23 -15.41 4.02
CA VAL A 203 -13.56 -16.62 3.50
C VAL A 203 -13.39 -17.73 4.53
N LYS A 204 -14.09 -17.65 5.67
CA LYS A 204 -14.11 -18.66 6.73
C LYS A 204 -12.75 -18.93 7.39
N LYS A 205 -11.83 -17.96 7.34
CA LYS A 205 -10.60 -17.95 8.16
C LYS A 205 -10.94 -17.51 9.58
N TYR A 206 -11.72 -18.33 10.29
CA TYR A 206 -12.29 -17.98 11.59
C TYR A 206 -11.23 -17.66 12.65
N SER A 207 -10.12 -18.39 12.68
CA SER A 207 -9.03 -18.12 13.64
C SER A 207 -8.47 -16.71 13.50
N ALA A 208 -8.19 -16.28 12.26
CA ALA A 208 -7.72 -14.94 11.96
C ALA A 208 -8.78 -13.87 12.27
N ALA A 209 -10.04 -14.10 11.87
CA ALA A 209 -11.14 -13.18 12.15
C ALA A 209 -11.36 -12.98 13.67
N HIS A 210 -11.41 -14.06 14.45
CA HIS A 210 -11.52 -14.00 15.91
C HIS A 210 -10.32 -13.31 16.55
N ALA A 211 -9.10 -13.57 16.07
CA ALA A 211 -7.90 -12.90 16.58
C ALA A 211 -7.94 -11.39 16.30
N ALA A 212 -8.36 -11.00 15.09
CA ALA A 212 -8.53 -9.60 14.72
C ALA A 212 -9.54 -8.89 15.61
N MET A 213 -10.74 -9.47 15.78
CA MET A 213 -11.79 -8.89 16.61
C MET A 213 -11.40 -8.81 18.08
N ARG A 214 -10.79 -9.85 18.64
CA ARG A 214 -10.25 -9.81 20.02
C ARG A 214 -9.19 -8.73 20.19
N ARG A 215 -8.30 -8.58 19.21
CA ARG A 215 -7.25 -7.55 19.24
C ARG A 215 -7.84 -6.14 19.19
N LEU A 216 -8.84 -5.93 18.34
CA LEU A 216 -9.57 -4.66 18.26
C LEU A 216 -10.29 -4.34 19.57
N LEU A 217 -11.04 -5.31 20.12
CA LEU A 217 -11.77 -5.17 21.38
C LEU A 217 -10.83 -4.78 22.54
N ALA A 218 -9.67 -5.44 22.63
CA ALA A 218 -8.64 -5.11 23.62
C ALA A 218 -8.08 -3.68 23.44
N CYS A 219 -8.09 -3.15 22.22
CA CYS A 219 -7.65 -1.79 21.93
C CYS A 219 -8.73 -0.72 22.18
N VAL A 220 -10.01 -0.99 21.93
CA VAL A 220 -11.09 0.02 22.04
C VAL A 220 -11.89 -0.05 23.34
N GLY A 221 -11.82 -1.18 24.07
CA GLY A 221 -12.61 -1.43 25.27
C GLY A 221 -14.02 -1.94 24.95
N GLY A 222 -14.63 -2.69 25.89
CA GLY A 222 -15.92 -3.37 25.71
C GLY A 222 -17.05 -2.48 25.19
N ASP A 223 -17.18 -1.28 25.77
CA ASP A 223 -18.24 -0.32 25.42
C ASP A 223 -17.87 0.59 24.23
N GLY A 224 -16.62 0.49 23.76
CA GLY A 224 -16.06 1.37 22.73
C GLY A 224 -16.25 0.88 21.29
N LEU A 225 -16.67 -0.38 21.10
CA LEU A 225 -16.67 -1.02 19.79
C LEU A 225 -17.73 -0.44 18.85
N ASP A 226 -18.96 -0.23 19.32
CA ASP A 226 -20.02 0.40 18.53
C ASP A 226 -19.68 1.84 18.14
N ALA A 227 -19.14 2.60 19.10
CA ALA A 227 -18.69 3.97 18.85
C ALA A 227 -17.55 4.00 17.81
N HIS A 228 -16.63 3.02 17.91
CA HIS A 228 -15.53 2.86 16.97
C HIS A 228 -16.03 2.56 15.55
N PHE A 229 -16.97 1.64 15.39
CA PHE A 229 -17.56 1.34 14.08
C PHE A 229 -18.25 2.56 13.46
N ARG A 230 -19.00 3.33 14.26
CA ARG A 230 -19.60 4.59 13.79
C ARG A 230 -18.55 5.59 13.34
N GLN A 231 -17.48 5.77 14.13
CA GLN A 231 -16.38 6.68 13.80
C GLN A 231 -15.64 6.25 12.53
N ALA A 232 -15.47 4.94 12.32
CA ALA A 232 -14.82 4.37 11.15
C ALA A 232 -15.73 4.34 9.90
N GLY A 233 -17.00 4.75 10.01
CA GLY A 233 -17.96 4.76 8.90
C GLY A 233 -18.39 3.35 8.45
N VAL A 234 -18.37 2.39 9.37
CA VAL A 234 -18.78 1.00 9.15
C VAL A 234 -20.30 0.94 9.05
N ALA A 235 -20.83 0.32 7.99
CA ALA A 235 -22.26 0.13 7.84
C ALA A 235 -22.83 -0.72 9.01
N PRO A 236 -24.02 -0.41 9.55
CA PRO A 236 -24.59 -1.12 10.71
C PRO A 236 -24.70 -2.63 10.54
N GLU A 237 -25.06 -3.10 9.34
CA GLU A 237 -25.18 -4.52 9.01
C GLU A 237 -23.82 -5.22 9.07
N PHE A 238 -22.77 -4.51 8.66
CA PHE A 238 -21.40 -4.98 8.69
C PHE A 238 -20.83 -4.99 10.10
N ALA A 239 -21.14 -3.97 10.91
CA ALA A 239 -20.84 -3.95 12.33
C ALA A 239 -21.45 -5.15 13.05
N LYS A 240 -22.73 -5.47 12.76
CA LYS A 240 -23.41 -6.63 13.32
C LYS A 240 -22.71 -7.95 12.99
N MET A 241 -22.30 -8.13 11.73
CA MET A 241 -21.55 -9.32 11.29
C MET A 241 -20.23 -9.49 12.06
N LEU A 242 -19.51 -8.40 12.33
CA LEU A 242 -18.26 -8.42 13.10
C LEU A 242 -18.47 -8.67 14.60
N LEU A 243 -19.63 -8.28 15.15
CA LEU A 243 -20.01 -8.53 16.56
C LEU A 243 -20.43 -9.97 16.82
N GLU A 244 -20.77 -10.73 15.79
CA GLU A 244 -21.16 -12.15 15.88
C GLU A 244 -19.95 -13.11 15.88
N ILE A 245 -18.73 -12.58 15.78
CA ILE A 245 -17.43 -13.26 15.84
C ILE A 245 -16.89 -13.23 17.28
#